data_AF-A0A2G6TEP6-F1
#
_entry.id   AF-A0A2G6TEP6-F1
#
_cell.length_a   1.000
_cell.length_b   1.000
_cell.length_c   1.000
_cell.angle_alpha   90.00
_cell.angle_beta   90.00
_cell.angle_gamma   90.00
#
_symmetry.space_group_name_H-M   'P 1'
#
loop_
_entity.id
_entity.type
_entity.pdbx_description
1 polymer ?
#
loop_
_entity_poly.entity_id
_entity_poly.type
_entity_poly.pdbx_seq_one_letter_code
_entity_poly.pdbx_strand_id
1 'polypeptide(L)'
;MNKTTDFLKYFIPFSIVLFIVQYFTMQFLSDKFTFLYSAWSIYLFNIVATFLVYLFLIFVNKNFPNYTGFAFLGASFFRMMLAIIFLIPLIKGDVKSPIVDLSTFFIPYFLFLLFETYFTIRLINKG
;
A
#
# COMPACT_ATOMS: atom_id res chain seq x y z
N MET A 1 18.66 -3.09 17.74
CA MET A 1 18.28 -3.38 16.33
C MET A 1 17.64 -2.13 15.76
N ASN A 2 18.08 -1.65 14.60
CA ASN A 2 17.56 -0.42 13.99
C ASN A 2 16.10 -0.66 13.57
N LYS A 3 15.14 0.09 14.14
CA LYS A 3 13.70 -0.09 13.89
C LYS A 3 13.38 -0.07 12.37
N THR A 4 14.11 0.74 11.61
CA THR A 4 14.04 0.87 10.15
C THR A 4 14.52 -0.36 9.38
N THR A 5 15.57 -1.04 9.85
CA THR A 5 16.14 -2.21 9.15
C THR A 5 15.24 -3.44 9.30
N ASP A 6 14.57 -3.57 10.44
CA ASP A 6 13.57 -4.63 10.65
C ASP A 6 12.39 -4.46 9.68
N PHE A 7 11.87 -3.25 9.53
CA PHE A 7 10.77 -2.97 8.60
C PHE A 7 11.15 -3.30 7.16
N LEU A 8 12.26 -2.75 6.66
CA LEU A 8 12.72 -2.98 5.29
C LEU A 8 12.95 -4.47 5.00
N LYS A 9 13.49 -5.22 5.97
CA LYS A 9 13.75 -6.66 5.83
C LYS A 9 12.49 -7.47 5.54
N TYR A 10 11.33 -7.10 6.10
CA TYR A 10 10.07 -7.80 5.83
C TYR A 10 9.26 -7.14 4.71
N PHE A 11 9.37 -5.82 4.55
CA PHE A 11 8.62 -5.05 3.57
C PHE A 11 9.02 -5.38 2.13
N ILE A 12 10.33 -5.51 1.87
CA ILE A 12 10.86 -5.83 0.55
C ILE A 12 10.37 -7.21 0.05
N PRO A 13 10.58 -8.32 0.77
CA PRO A 13 10.12 -9.63 0.30
C PRO A 13 8.59 -9.71 0.21
N PHE A 14 7.86 -9.07 1.14
CA PHE A 14 6.39 -9.00 1.08
C PHE A 14 5.92 -8.31 -0.21
N SER A 15 6.51 -7.15 -0.54
CA SER A 15 6.17 -6.39 -1.75
C SER A 15 6.50 -7.17 -3.02
N ILE A 16 7.66 -7.85 -3.05
CA ILE A 16 8.09 -8.67 -4.20
C ILE A 16 7.15 -9.84 -4.42
N VAL A 17 6.80 -10.59 -3.36
CA VAL A 17 5.90 -11.74 -3.47
C VAL A 17 4.53 -11.32 -3.98
N LEU A 18 3.97 -10.24 -3.44
CA LEU A 18 2.69 -9.71 -3.90
C LEU A 18 2.75 -9.29 -5.37
N PHE A 19 3.80 -8.56 -5.77
CA PHE A 19 3.99 -8.14 -7.15
C PHE A 19 4.05 -9.34 -8.11
N ILE A 20 4.83 -10.37 -7.77
CA ILE A 20 4.94 -11.60 -8.57
C ILE A 20 3.58 -12.28 -8.71
N VAL A 21 2.87 -12.49 -7.60
CA VAL A 21 1.55 -13.14 -7.60
C VAL A 21 0.58 -12.38 -8.49
N GLN A 22 0.55 -11.05 -8.39
CA GLN A 22 -0.36 -10.24 -9.17
C GLN A 22 0.05 -10.14 -10.64
N TYR A 23 1.35 -10.10 -10.95
CA TYR A 23 1.86 -10.12 -12.30
C TYR A 23 1.44 -11.41 -13.04
N PHE A 24 1.65 -12.57 -12.40
CA PHE A 24 1.19 -13.85 -12.96
C PHE A 24 -0.33 -13.88 -13.11
N THR A 25 -1.07 -13.42 -12.09
CA THR A 25 -2.54 -13.35 -12.15
C THR A 25 -3.01 -12.51 -13.35
N MET A 26 -2.45 -11.31 -13.53
CA MET A 26 -2.78 -10.45 -14.68
C MET A 26 -2.40 -11.10 -16.01
N GLN A 27 -1.28 -11.82 -16.08
CA GLN A 27 -0.86 -12.52 -17.30
C GLN A 27 -1.81 -13.66 -17.66
N PHE A 28 -2.26 -14.47 -16.69
CA PHE A 28 -3.26 -15.52 -16.90
C PHE A 28 -4.64 -14.97 -17.28
N LEU A 29 -5.00 -13.78 -16.79
CA LEU A 29 -6.27 -13.11 -17.11
C LEU A 29 -6.20 -12.20 -18.35
N SER A 30 -5.00 -11.98 -18.90
CA SER A 30 -4.78 -11.07 -20.04
C SER A 30 -5.49 -11.52 -21.31
N ASP A 31 -5.74 -12.83 -21.48
CA ASP A 31 -6.49 -13.36 -22.63
C ASP A 31 -7.98 -13.00 -22.58
N LYS A 32 -8.49 -12.59 -21.41
CA LYS A 32 -9.92 -12.32 -21.17
C LYS A 32 -10.22 -10.86 -20.82
N PHE A 33 -9.26 -10.12 -20.27
CA PHE A 33 -9.48 -8.75 -19.76
C PHE A 33 -8.39 -7.78 -20.23
N THR A 34 -8.80 -6.60 -20.69
CA THR A 34 -7.91 -5.47 -20.98
C THR A 34 -7.83 -4.58 -19.75
N PHE A 35 -6.74 -4.68 -18.98
CA PHE A 35 -6.53 -3.87 -17.78
C PHE A 35 -6.12 -2.44 -18.14
N LEU A 36 -6.80 -1.45 -17.54
CA LEU A 36 -6.50 -0.03 -17.79
C LEU A 36 -5.26 0.46 -17.05
N TYR A 37 -4.96 -0.10 -15.87
CA TYR A 37 -3.72 0.12 -15.14
C TYR A 37 -2.79 -1.08 -15.25
N SER A 38 -1.52 -0.81 -15.53
CA SER A 38 -0.48 -1.81 -15.35
C SER A 38 -0.29 -2.13 -13.86
N ALA A 39 -0.01 -3.40 -13.53
CA ALA A 39 0.38 -3.80 -12.17
C ALA A 39 1.48 -2.89 -11.59
N TRP A 40 2.41 -2.44 -12.44
CA TRP A 40 3.49 -1.53 -12.06
C TRP A 40 2.99 -0.25 -11.39
N SER A 41 1.99 0.42 -11.96
CA SER A 41 1.46 1.67 -11.42
C SER A 41 0.81 1.48 -10.04
N ILE A 42 0.08 0.39 -9.86
CA ILE A 42 -0.62 0.04 -8.61
C ILE A 42 0.38 -0.27 -7.50
N TYR A 43 1.40 -1.09 -7.79
CA TYR A 43 2.42 -1.45 -6.81
C TYR A 43 3.33 -0.28 -6.49
N LEU A 44 3.72 0.52 -7.48
CA LEU A 44 4.53 1.71 -7.25
C LEU A 44 3.79 2.70 -6.33
N PHE A 45 2.50 2.94 -6.56
CA PHE A 45 1.68 3.75 -5.67
C PHE A 45 1.67 3.20 -4.23
N ASN A 46 1.37 1.91 -4.06
CA ASN A 46 1.25 1.31 -2.73
C ASN A 46 2.58 1.22 -1.98
N ILE A 47 3.68 0.91 -2.68
CA ILE A 47 5.02 0.83 -2.10
C ILE A 47 5.47 2.22 -1.66
N VAL A 48 5.35 3.23 -2.53
CA VAL A 48 5.74 4.61 -2.22
C VAL A 48 4.89 5.16 -1.08
N ALA A 49 3.57 4.96 -1.12
CA ALA A 49 2.68 5.41 -0.05
C ALA A 49 3.05 4.78 1.30
N THR A 50 3.22 3.46 1.34
CA THR A 50 3.59 2.75 2.58
C THR A 50 4.95 3.20 3.10
N PHE A 51 5.92 3.41 2.21
CA PHE A 51 7.24 3.89 2.57
C PHE A 51 7.20 5.31 3.17
N LEU A 52 6.47 6.23 2.52
CA LEU A 52 6.31 7.60 3.00
C LEU A 52 5.61 7.66 4.35
N VAL A 53 4.52 6.90 4.54
CA VAL A 53 3.84 6.87 5.83
C VAL A 53 4.75 6.30 6.91
N TYR A 54 5.45 5.20 6.63
CA TYR A 54 6.35 4.63 7.63
C TYR A 54 7.50 5.57 8.02
N LEU A 55 8.08 6.30 7.06
CA LEU A 55 9.11 7.31 7.32
C LEU A 55 8.56 8.45 8.19
N PHE A 56 7.35 8.93 7.87
CA PHE A 56 6.65 9.92 8.67
C PHE A 56 6.41 9.42 10.11
N LEU A 57 6.02 8.17 10.30
CA LEU A 57 5.81 7.58 11.62
C LEU A 57 7.10 7.44 12.43
N ILE A 58 8.22 7.09 11.81
CA ILE A 58 9.52 7.09 12.49
C ILE A 58 9.86 8.51 12.97
N PHE A 59 9.65 9.50 12.10
CA PHE A 59 9.90 10.91 12.45
C PHE A 59 9.02 11.36 13.63
N VAL A 60 7.72 11.05 13.60
CA VAL A 60 6.81 11.37 14.71
C VAL A 60 7.18 10.58 15.96
N ASN A 61 7.47 9.29 15.87
CA ASN A 61 7.83 8.47 17.04
C ASN A 61 9.09 8.99 17.74
N LYS A 62 10.07 9.51 16.98
CA LYS A 62 11.30 10.08 17.53
C LYS A 62 11.09 11.40 18.28
N ASN A 63 10.21 12.26 17.78
CA ASN A 63 9.99 13.60 18.36
C ASN A 63 8.81 13.65 19.34
N PHE A 64 7.77 12.85 19.09
CA PHE A 64 6.45 12.90 19.71
C PHE A 64 5.86 11.47 19.88
N PRO A 65 6.51 10.59 20.66
CA PRO A 65 6.14 9.17 20.75
C PRO A 65 4.66 8.94 21.14
N ASN A 66 4.13 9.76 22.05
CA ASN A 66 2.74 9.69 22.52
C ASN A 66 1.70 9.95 21.42
N TYR A 67 2.08 10.60 20.31
CA TYR A 67 1.19 10.95 19.21
C TYR A 67 1.36 10.04 17.98
N THR A 68 2.23 9.03 18.05
CA THR A 68 2.51 8.12 16.91
C THR A 68 1.25 7.42 16.40
N GLY A 69 0.34 7.02 17.29
CA GLY A 69 -0.95 6.40 16.91
C GLY A 69 -1.88 7.38 16.17
N PHE A 70 -1.98 8.63 16.64
CA PHE A 70 -2.76 9.66 15.96
C PHE A 70 -2.16 10.03 14.60
N ALA A 71 -0.83 10.09 14.51
CA ALA A 71 -0.12 10.30 13.25
C ALA A 71 -0.39 9.17 12.25
N PHE A 72 -0.45 7.91 12.69
CA PHE A 72 -0.83 6.79 11.84
C PHE A 72 -2.26 6.89 11.33
N LEU A 73 -3.21 7.24 12.19
CA LEU A 73 -4.60 7.43 11.78
C LEU A 73 -4.73 8.54 10.73
N GLY A 74 -4.08 9.69 10.95
CA GLY A 74 -4.07 10.80 10.00
C GLY A 74 -3.39 10.45 8.67
N ALA A 75 -2.24 9.80 8.72
CA ALA A 75 -1.51 9.37 7.52
C ALA A 75 -2.27 8.30 6.73
N SER A 76 -2.90 7.34 7.42
CA SER A 76 -3.75 6.32 6.80
C SER A 76 -4.97 6.94 6.13
N PHE A 77 -5.62 7.91 6.77
CA PHE A 77 -6.74 8.64 6.20
C PHE A 77 -6.33 9.40 4.93
N PHE A 78 -5.21 10.13 4.98
CA PHE A 78 -4.69 10.83 3.81
C PHE A 78 -4.33 9.86 2.68
N ARG A 79 -3.74 8.71 3.00
CA ARG A 79 -3.46 7.63 2.05
C ARG A 79 -4.75 7.10 1.40
N MET A 80 -5.84 6.93 2.15
CA MET A 80 -7.15 6.56 1.59
C MET A 80 -7.64 7.60 0.59
N MET A 81 -7.49 8.91 0.88
CA MET A 81 -7.86 9.96 -0.07
C MET A 81 -7.02 9.90 -1.35
N LEU A 82 -5.71 9.71 -1.24
CA LEU A 82 -4.82 9.54 -2.40
C LEU A 82 -5.20 8.32 -3.24
N ALA A 83 -5.58 7.21 -2.59
CA ALA A 83 -6.02 6.00 -3.27
C ALA A 83 -7.31 6.25 -4.08
N ILE A 84 -8.26 7.02 -3.53
CA ILE A 84 -9.46 7.43 -4.26
C ILE A 84 -9.07 8.27 -5.48
N ILE A 85 -8.19 9.26 -5.32
CA ILE A 85 -7.72 10.11 -6.43
C ILE A 85 -7.06 9.27 -7.53
N PHE A 86 -6.23 8.29 -7.14
CA PHE A 86 -5.59 7.37 -8.07
C PHE A 86 -6.60 6.50 -8.84
N LEU A 87 -7.74 6.17 -8.23
CA LEU A 87 -8.81 5.39 -8.86
C LEU A 87 -9.78 6.22 -9.70
N ILE A 88 -9.77 7.56 -9.63
CA ILE A 88 -10.68 8.42 -10.42
C ILE A 88 -10.65 8.09 -11.92
N PRO A 89 -9.47 7.94 -12.58
CA PRO A 89 -9.42 7.64 -14.01
C PRO A 89 -10.02 6.27 -14.32
N LEU A 90 -9.95 5.31 -13.39
CA LEU A 90 -10.59 4.01 -13.52
C LEU A 90 -12.11 4.11 -13.43
N ILE A 91 -12.61 4.85 -12.43
CA ILE A 91 -14.04 5.01 -12.15
C ILE A 91 -14.73 5.79 -13.28
N LYS A 92 -14.05 6.75 -13.88
CA LYS A 92 -14.56 7.56 -15.00
C LYS A 92 -14.27 6.95 -16.37
N GLY A 93 -13.36 5.99 -16.44
CA GLY A 93 -13.01 5.30 -17.67
C GLY A 93 -14.10 4.32 -18.07
N ASP A 94 -14.34 4.19 -19.37
CA ASP A 94 -15.32 3.24 -19.91
C ASP A 94 -14.70 1.83 -19.93
N VAL A 95 -14.54 1.24 -18.74
CA VAL A 95 -13.92 -0.07 -18.54
C VAL A 95 -14.94 -1.19 -18.64
N LYS A 96 -14.62 -2.23 -19.42
CA LYS A 96 -15.48 -3.42 -19.60
C LYS A 96 -15.76 -4.18 -18.31
N SER A 97 -14.87 -4.10 -17.31
CA SER A 97 -14.99 -4.87 -16.07
C SER A 97 -14.51 -4.07 -14.86
N PRO A 98 -15.27 -3.06 -14.42
CA PRO A 98 -14.86 -2.13 -13.37
C PRO A 98 -14.52 -2.83 -12.05
N ILE A 99 -15.29 -3.86 -11.69
CA ILE A 99 -15.11 -4.61 -10.43
C ILE A 99 -13.77 -5.36 -10.42
N VAL A 100 -13.40 -5.96 -11.56
CA VAL A 100 -12.14 -6.70 -11.68
C VAL A 100 -10.98 -5.72 -11.53
N ASP A 101 -10.99 -4.62 -12.28
CA ASP A 101 -9.95 -3.60 -12.24
C ASP A 101 -9.82 -2.96 -10.85
N LEU A 102 -10.94 -2.60 -10.19
CA LEU A 102 -10.94 -2.10 -8.82
C LEU A 102 -10.32 -3.09 -7.85
N SER A 103 -10.65 -4.39 -7.97
CA SER A 103 -10.12 -5.44 -7.11
C SER A 103 -8.60 -5.58 -7.25
N THR A 104 -8.06 -5.40 -8.47
CA THR A 104 -6.61 -5.42 -8.67
C THR A 104 -5.88 -4.31 -7.92
N PHE A 105 -6.54 -3.20 -7.58
CA PHE A 105 -5.97 -2.15 -6.75
C PHE A 105 -6.27 -2.35 -5.25
N PHE A 106 -7.52 -2.66 -4.91
CA PHE A 106 -7.95 -2.72 -3.51
C PHE A 106 -7.32 -3.88 -2.73
N ILE A 107 -7.17 -5.06 -3.35
CA ILE A 107 -6.57 -6.23 -2.70
C ILE A 107 -5.14 -5.92 -2.23
N PRO A 108 -4.19 -5.52 -3.10
CA PRO A 108 -2.86 -5.16 -2.65
C PRO A 108 -2.88 -3.97 -1.69
N TYR A 109 -3.73 -2.97 -1.93
CA TYR A 109 -3.86 -1.82 -1.03
C TYR A 109 -4.13 -2.22 0.43
N PHE A 110 -5.12 -3.09 0.66
CA PHE A 110 -5.44 -3.56 2.01
C PHE A 110 -4.31 -4.41 2.61
N LEU A 111 -3.64 -5.24 1.81
CA LEU A 111 -2.50 -6.03 2.26
C LEU A 111 -1.34 -5.14 2.73
N PHE A 112 -1.02 -4.09 1.96
CA PHE A 112 -0.03 -3.09 2.36
C PHE A 112 -0.46 -2.31 3.60
N LEU A 113 -1.74 -1.95 3.71
CA LEU A 113 -2.27 -1.25 4.89
C LEU A 113 -2.17 -2.12 6.15
N LEU A 114 -2.54 -3.40 6.07
CA LEU A 114 -2.41 -4.34 7.20
C LEU A 114 -0.96 -4.49 7.65
N PHE A 115 -0.03 -4.60 6.69
CA PHE A 115 1.39 -4.64 6.98
C PHE A 115 1.84 -3.36 7.71
N GLU A 116 1.42 -2.20 7.22
CA GLU A 116 1.70 -0.90 7.83
C GLU A 116 1.15 -0.81 9.27
N THR A 117 -0.10 -1.24 9.48
CA THR A 117 -0.72 -1.29 10.81
C THR A 117 0.07 -2.17 11.76
N TYR A 118 0.47 -3.37 11.33
CA TYR A 118 1.24 -4.30 12.16
C TYR A 118 2.58 -3.69 12.61
N PHE A 119 3.32 -3.08 11.69
CA PHE A 119 4.59 -2.43 12.02
C PHE A 119 4.43 -1.17 12.85
N THR A 120 3.34 -0.42 12.66
CA THR A 120 3.00 0.72 13.49
C THR A 120 2.70 0.30 14.92
N ILE A 121 1.89 -0.73 15.13
CA ILE A 121 1.60 -1.26 16.47
C ILE A 121 2.90 -1.72 17.14
N ARG A 122 3.77 -2.41 16.40
CA ARG A 122 5.09 -2.81 16.91
C ARG A 122 5.99 -1.61 17.21
N LEU A 123 5.91 -0.52 16.43
CA LEU A 123 6.66 0.72 16.65
C LEU A 123 6.21 1.43 17.94
N ILE A 124 4.89 1.45 18.20
CA ILE A 124 4.29 2.04 19.40
C ILE A 124 4.57 1.18 20.64
N ASN A 125 4.35 -0.14 20.57
CA ASN A 125 4.51 -1.04 21.71
C ASN A 125 5.97 -1.30 22.10
N LYS A 126 6.91 -1.08 21.18
CA LYS A 126 8.37 -1.09 21.45
C LYS A 126 8.95 0.33 21.44
N GLY A 127 8.09 1.32 21.60
CA GLY A 127 8.39 2.75 21.73
C GLY A 127 9.13 3.02 23.02
#